data_AF-A0A935YBD6-F1
#
_entry.id   AF-A0A935YBD6-F1
#
_cell.length_a   1.000
_cell.length_b   1.000
_cell.length_c   1.000
_cell.angle_alpha   90.00
_cell.angle_beta   90.00
_cell.angle_gamma   90.00
#
_symmetry.space_group_name_H-M   'P 1'
#
loop_
_entity.id
_entity.type
_entity.pdbx_description
1 polymer ?
#
loop_
_entity_poly.entity_id
_entity_poly.type
_entity_poly.pdbx_seq_one_letter_code
_entity_poly.pdbx_strand_id
1 'polypeptide(L)'
;MRTQLTAHGIAADRLIVPPPLPGRDAVIAMLRHVDLGLDSFPYTGVTTIVDAIEAGLPTVSLAGRTLRTAQGAAILHSVGMDELVVETSAAYVDLTVALGEDTARRQGLRARLQEIACGTPPFFDTDRFGKAVAAAYHQLHADMAAGR
;
A
#
# COMPACT_ATOMS: atom_id res chain seq x y z
N MET A 1 16.22 -9.77 11.94
CA MET A 1 14.78 -10.05 12.17
C MET A 1 14.56 -11.12 13.24
N ARG A 2 15.03 -12.37 13.08
CA ARG A 2 14.82 -13.44 14.08
C ARG A 2 15.22 -13.05 15.51
N THR A 3 16.44 -12.52 15.69
CA THR A 3 16.92 -12.04 17.00
C THR A 3 16.01 -10.98 17.63
N GLN A 4 15.52 -10.03 16.82
CA GLN A 4 14.65 -8.96 17.30
C GLN A 4 13.27 -9.50 17.73
N LEU A 5 12.70 -10.44 16.98
CA LEU A 5 11.43 -11.08 17.33
C LEU A 5 11.53 -11.86 18.64
N THR A 6 12.58 -12.66 18.81
CA THR A 6 12.79 -13.43 20.04
C THR A 6 13.02 -12.54 21.25
N ALA A 7 13.73 -11.42 21.09
CA ALA A 7 13.89 -10.42 22.16
C ALA A 7 12.54 -9.81 22.62
N HIS A 8 11.52 -9.84 21.78
CA HIS A 8 10.15 -9.40 22.09
C HIS A 8 9.19 -10.56 22.38
N GLY A 9 9.70 -11.76 22.68
CA GLY A 9 8.88 -12.92 23.06
C GLY A 9 8.15 -13.60 21.90
N ILE A 10 8.48 -13.27 20.64
CA ILE A 10 7.89 -13.90 19.46
C ILE A 10 8.77 -15.08 19.03
N ALA A 11 8.16 -16.27 19.00
CA ALA A 11 8.84 -17.50 18.60
C ALA A 11 9.38 -17.39 17.16
N ALA A 12 10.62 -17.86 16.96
CA ALA A 12 11.34 -17.66 15.70
C ALA A 12 10.76 -18.45 14.52
N ASP A 13 10.03 -19.54 14.78
CA ASP A 13 9.31 -20.35 13.80
C ASP A 13 8.10 -19.64 13.19
N ARG A 14 7.59 -18.57 13.84
CA ARG A 14 6.56 -17.68 13.28
C ARG A 14 7.08 -16.80 12.15
N LEU A 15 8.40 -16.67 11.99
CA LEU A 15 8.99 -15.94 10.86
C LEU A 15 9.31 -16.89 9.71
N ILE A 16 8.56 -16.74 8.62
CA ILE A 16 8.82 -17.39 7.35
C ILE A 16 9.46 -16.35 6.42
N VAL A 17 10.65 -16.64 5.91
CA VAL A 17 11.32 -15.82 4.88
C VAL A 17 11.40 -16.68 3.62
N PRO A 18 10.59 -16.40 2.59
CA PRO A 18 10.65 -17.17 1.35
C PRO A 18 11.99 -16.90 0.62
N PRO A 19 12.45 -17.84 -0.22
CA PRO A 19 13.55 -17.57 -1.13
C PRO A 19 13.16 -16.46 -2.13
N PRO A 20 14.14 -15.84 -2.82
CA PRO A 20 13.85 -14.89 -3.89
C PRO A 20 12.87 -15.46 -4.92
N LEU A 21 11.86 -14.67 -5.25
CA LEU A 21 10.84 -15.03 -6.23
C LEU A 21 11.29 -14.65 -7.65
N PRO A 22 10.96 -15.44 -8.69
CA PRO A 22 11.49 -15.29 -10.04
C PRO A 22 10.98 -14.05 -10.79
N GLY A 23 9.98 -13.34 -10.27
CA GLY A 23 9.41 -12.14 -10.89
C GLY A 23 8.13 -11.66 -10.20
N ARG A 24 7.57 -10.56 -10.72
CA ARG A 24 6.38 -9.89 -10.18
C ARG A 24 5.16 -10.80 -10.10
N ASP A 25 4.90 -11.61 -11.12
CA ASP A 25 3.75 -12.53 -11.13
C ASP A 25 3.81 -13.53 -9.96
N ALA A 26 5.00 -14.02 -9.63
CA ALA A 26 5.19 -14.92 -8.50
C ALA A 26 5.01 -14.19 -7.16
N VAL A 27 5.40 -12.91 -7.08
CA VAL A 27 5.12 -12.05 -5.91
C VAL A 27 3.61 -11.89 -5.73
N ILE A 28 2.88 -11.49 -6.78
CA ILE A 28 1.42 -11.31 -6.72
C ILE A 28 0.72 -12.62 -6.34
N ALA A 29 1.15 -13.75 -6.92
CA ALA A 29 0.62 -15.06 -6.57
C ALA A 29 0.82 -15.40 -5.08
N MET A 30 2.01 -15.11 -4.53
CA MET A 30 2.26 -15.26 -3.09
C MET A 30 1.37 -14.33 -2.27
N LEU A 31 1.24 -13.05 -2.64
CA LEU A 31 0.42 -12.07 -1.91
C LEU A 31 -1.06 -12.46 -1.84
N ARG A 32 -1.59 -13.20 -2.83
CA ARG A 32 -2.97 -13.74 -2.80
C ARG A 32 -3.20 -14.73 -1.65
N HIS A 33 -2.15 -15.33 -1.10
CA HIS A 33 -2.22 -16.21 0.07
C HIS A 33 -2.02 -15.48 1.41
N VAL A 34 -1.78 -14.17 1.39
CA VAL A 34 -1.61 -13.36 2.61
C VAL A 34 -2.95 -12.77 3.02
N ASP A 35 -3.22 -12.76 4.34
CA ASP A 35 -4.46 -12.21 4.89
C ASP A 35 -4.41 -10.68 5.08
N LEU A 36 -3.27 -10.16 5.50
CA LEU A 36 -3.08 -8.75 5.87
C LEU A 36 -1.64 -8.31 5.61
N GLY A 37 -1.47 -7.22 4.87
CA GLY A 37 -0.21 -6.54 4.66
C GLY A 37 0.07 -5.51 5.76
N LEU A 38 1.33 -5.40 6.16
CA LEU A 38 1.82 -4.39 7.09
C LEU A 38 2.80 -3.49 6.35
N ASP A 39 2.40 -2.27 6.01
CA ASP A 39 3.29 -1.32 5.36
C ASP A 39 4.41 -0.87 6.31
N SER A 40 5.59 -0.62 5.78
CA SER A 40 6.76 -0.24 6.56
C SER A 40 6.78 1.25 6.90
N PHE A 41 7.43 1.59 8.01
CA PHE A 41 7.70 2.96 8.45
C PHE A 41 9.17 3.05 8.90
N PRO A 42 9.89 4.19 8.70
CA PRO A 42 9.45 5.47 8.15
C PRO A 42 9.44 5.55 6.61
N TYR A 43 9.79 4.46 5.94
CA TYR A 43 9.75 4.39 4.48
C TYR A 43 8.59 3.49 4.06
N THR A 44 7.50 4.10 3.60
CA THR A 44 6.31 3.38 3.13
C THR A 44 6.51 2.79 1.74
N GLY A 45 5.79 1.72 1.44
CA GLY A 45 5.76 1.10 0.13
C GLY A 45 5.16 2.01 -0.95
N VAL A 46 5.52 1.71 -2.20
CA VAL A 46 4.91 2.27 -3.40
C VAL A 46 4.45 1.12 -4.29
N THR A 47 5.40 0.49 -4.98
CA THR A 47 5.15 -0.65 -5.86
C THR A 47 4.62 -1.86 -5.09
N THR A 48 5.11 -2.09 -3.87
CA THR A 48 4.60 -3.17 -3.00
C THR A 48 3.14 -2.98 -2.59
N ILE A 49 2.67 -1.74 -2.41
CA ILE A 49 1.27 -1.43 -2.13
C ILE A 49 0.42 -1.61 -3.39
N VAL A 50 0.92 -1.20 -4.55
CA VAL A 50 0.27 -1.45 -5.83
C VAL A 50 0.12 -2.96 -6.09
N ASP A 51 1.17 -3.74 -5.86
CA ASP A 51 1.15 -5.20 -6.00
C ASP A 51 0.18 -5.86 -4.98
N ALA A 52 0.09 -5.32 -3.77
CA ALA A 52 -0.87 -5.77 -2.77
C ALA A 52 -2.32 -5.49 -3.20
N ILE A 53 -2.61 -4.30 -3.75
CA ILE A 53 -3.93 -3.97 -4.30
C ILE A 53 -4.28 -4.92 -5.45
N GLU A 54 -3.36 -5.15 -6.38
CA GLU A 54 -3.55 -6.10 -7.50
C GLU A 54 -3.78 -7.54 -7.02
N ALA A 55 -3.20 -7.92 -5.88
CA ALA A 55 -3.43 -9.21 -5.25
C ALA A 55 -4.72 -9.29 -4.40
N GLY A 56 -5.43 -8.18 -4.19
CA GLY A 56 -6.57 -8.11 -3.27
C GLY A 56 -6.18 -8.17 -1.79
N LEU A 57 -4.95 -7.79 -1.44
CA LEU A 57 -4.40 -7.84 -0.09
C LEU A 57 -4.65 -6.51 0.65
N PRO A 58 -5.53 -6.47 1.67
CA PRO A 58 -5.64 -5.29 2.52
C PRO A 58 -4.30 -5.03 3.21
N THR A 59 -3.82 -3.79 3.16
CA THR A 59 -2.53 -3.39 3.73
C THR A 59 -2.72 -2.16 4.59
N VAL A 60 -2.37 -2.23 5.88
CA VAL A 60 -2.44 -1.10 6.80
C VAL A 60 -1.21 -0.22 6.62
N SER A 61 -1.39 1.10 6.50
CA SER A 61 -0.30 2.07 6.34
C SER A 61 -0.36 3.18 7.39
N LEU A 62 0.81 3.58 7.89
CA LEU A 62 1.00 4.70 8.82
C LEU A 62 1.36 5.96 8.04
N ALA A 63 0.42 6.90 7.93
CA ALA A 63 0.62 8.19 7.29
C ALA A 63 1.55 9.08 8.11
N GLY A 64 2.69 9.45 7.55
CA GLY A 64 3.55 10.50 8.08
C GLY A 64 3.45 11.82 7.33
N ARG A 65 4.31 12.77 7.70
CA ARG A 65 4.26 14.18 7.21
C ARG A 65 5.25 14.49 6.08
N THR A 66 6.06 13.52 5.68
CA THR A 66 7.04 13.64 4.59
C THR A 66 6.64 12.76 3.42
N LEU A 67 7.18 13.05 2.23
CA LEU A 67 6.92 12.25 1.03
C LEU A 67 7.12 10.76 1.29
N ARG A 68 8.29 10.36 1.83
CA ARG A 68 8.66 8.94 2.03
C ARG A 68 7.81 8.22 3.08
N THR A 69 7.20 8.98 3.99
CA THR A 69 6.34 8.44 5.05
C THR A 69 4.85 8.42 4.67
N ALA A 70 4.48 9.00 3.51
CA ALA A 70 3.08 9.19 3.13
C ALA A 70 2.71 8.50 1.81
N GLN A 71 3.63 7.76 1.17
CA GLN A 71 3.38 7.20 -0.16
C GLN A 71 2.34 6.07 -0.09
N GLY A 72 2.45 5.17 0.89
CA GLY A 72 1.47 4.10 1.08
C GLY A 72 0.06 4.63 1.32
N ALA A 73 -0.07 5.60 2.22
CA ALA A 73 -1.31 6.33 2.46
C ALA A 73 -1.88 6.99 1.19
N ALA A 74 -1.05 7.71 0.42
CA ALA A 74 -1.49 8.37 -0.80
C ALA A 74 -2.03 7.39 -1.85
N ILE A 75 -1.43 6.20 -1.98
CA ILE A 75 -1.90 5.15 -2.89
C ILE A 75 -3.25 4.59 -2.42
N LEU A 76 -3.39 4.28 -1.13
CA LEU A 76 -4.65 3.77 -0.56
C LEU A 76 -5.79 4.78 -0.69
N HIS A 77 -5.53 6.06 -0.42
CA HIS A 77 -6.48 7.15 -0.65
C HIS A 77 -6.90 7.23 -2.11
N SER A 78 -5.97 7.05 -3.06
CA SER A 78 -6.27 7.14 -4.49
C SER A 78 -7.29 6.09 -4.97
N VAL A 79 -7.45 5.00 -4.24
CA VAL A 79 -8.41 3.92 -4.54
C VAL A 79 -9.56 3.81 -3.53
N GLY A 80 -9.72 4.81 -2.65
CA GLY A 80 -10.82 4.87 -1.70
C GLY A 80 -10.75 3.84 -0.57
N MET A 81 -9.54 3.49 -0.13
CA MET A 81 -9.28 2.57 0.99
C MET A 81 -8.77 3.33 2.22
N ASP A 82 -9.44 4.44 2.55
CA ASP A 82 -9.04 5.36 3.62
C ASP A 82 -9.02 4.69 4.99
N GLU A 83 -9.87 3.69 5.21
CA GLU A 83 -9.98 2.93 6.46
C GLU A 83 -8.76 2.03 6.75
N LEU A 84 -7.84 1.89 5.79
CA LEU A 84 -6.56 1.20 5.96
C LEU A 84 -5.41 2.16 6.31
N VAL A 85 -5.67 3.46 6.39
CA VAL A 85 -4.69 4.50 6.70
C VAL A 85 -4.90 5.00 8.12
N VAL A 86 -3.82 5.07 8.89
CA VAL A 86 -3.81 5.62 10.26
C VAL A 86 -2.67 6.61 10.44
N GLU A 87 -2.74 7.45 11.47
CA GLU A 87 -1.77 8.54 11.70
C GLU A 87 -0.87 8.32 12.93
N THR A 88 -1.11 7.27 13.72
CA THR A 88 -0.32 6.96 14.92
C THR A 88 0.08 5.49 14.97
N SER A 89 1.21 5.21 15.62
CA SER A 89 1.67 3.83 15.83
C SER A 89 0.69 3.01 16.68
N ALA A 90 0.03 3.62 17.66
CA ALA A 90 -1.02 2.97 18.45
C ALA A 90 -2.20 2.55 17.57
N ALA A 91 -2.73 3.48 16.77
CA ALA A 91 -3.82 3.19 15.83
C ALA A 91 -3.43 2.14 14.78
N TYR A 92 -2.16 2.12 14.36
CA TYR A 92 -1.64 1.10 13.43
C TYR A 92 -1.74 -0.30 14.04
N VAL A 93 -1.32 -0.44 15.30
CA VAL A 93 -1.43 -1.71 16.04
C VAL A 93 -2.89 -2.07 16.26
N ASP A 94 -3.72 -1.15 16.73
CA ASP A 94 -5.14 -1.41 17.02
C ASP A 94 -5.90 -1.88 15.78
N LEU A 95 -5.73 -1.18 14.65
CA LEU A 95 -6.35 -1.56 13.39
C LEU A 95 -5.82 -2.90 12.88
N THR A 96 -4.51 -3.14 12.97
CA THR A 96 -3.89 -4.40 12.55
C THR A 96 -4.43 -5.59 13.34
N VAL A 97 -4.55 -5.44 14.67
CA VAL A 97 -5.11 -6.49 15.54
C VAL A 97 -6.58 -6.72 15.23
N ALA A 98 -7.38 -5.65 15.16
CA ALA A 98 -8.80 -5.75 14.84
C ALA A 98 -9.05 -6.45 13.49
N LEU A 99 -8.25 -6.12 12.47
CA LEU A 99 -8.31 -6.80 11.18
C LEU A 99 -7.80 -8.24 11.27
N GLY A 100 -6.78 -8.54 12.07
CA GLY A 100 -6.29 -9.90 12.29
C GLY A 100 -7.32 -10.84 12.93
N GLU A 101 -8.19 -10.30 13.78
CA GLU A 101 -9.25 -11.05 14.48
C GLU A 101 -10.55 -11.15 13.67
N ASP A 102 -10.84 -10.19 12.80
CA ASP A 102 -12.09 -10.13 12.02
C ASP A 102 -11.93 -10.63 10.58
N THR A 103 -12.14 -11.94 10.39
CA THR A 103 -12.09 -12.57 9.07
C THR A 103 -13.13 -12.01 8.09
N ALA A 104 -14.35 -11.70 8.56
CA ALA A 104 -15.41 -11.20 7.69
C ALA A 104 -15.06 -9.81 7.15
N ARG A 105 -14.52 -8.93 8.01
CA ARG A 105 -14.02 -7.62 7.60
C ARG A 105 -12.86 -7.73 6.63
N ARG A 106 -11.89 -8.64 6.84
CA ARG A 106 -10.80 -8.86 5.87
C ARG A 106 -11.32 -9.32 4.51
N GLN A 107 -12.30 -10.22 4.49
CA GLN A 107 -12.90 -10.71 3.23
C GLN A 107 -13.63 -9.58 2.48
N GLY A 108 -14.37 -8.72 3.19
CA GLY A 108 -15.01 -7.55 2.58
C GLY A 108 -14.01 -6.57 1.97
N LEU A 109 -12.90 -6.29 2.67
CA LEU A 109 -11.82 -5.45 2.15
C LEU A 109 -11.14 -6.07 0.92
N ARG A 110 -10.87 -7.38 0.97
CA ARG A 110 -10.30 -8.12 -0.16
C ARG A 110 -11.21 -8.05 -1.40
N ALA A 111 -12.52 -8.23 -1.24
CA ALA A 111 -13.47 -8.15 -2.34
C ALA A 111 -13.45 -6.76 -3.00
N ARG A 112 -13.48 -5.68 -2.20
CA ARG A 112 -13.37 -4.30 -2.71
C ARG A 112 -12.06 -4.05 -3.46
N LEU A 113 -10.93 -4.54 -2.93
CA LEU A 113 -9.63 -4.42 -3.61
C LEU A 113 -9.58 -5.18 -4.93
N GLN A 114 -10.23 -6.34 -5.01
CA GLN A 114 -10.34 -7.10 -6.25
C GLN A 114 -11.20 -6.36 -7.29
N GLU A 115 -12.31 -5.75 -6.88
CA GLU A 115 -13.13 -4.89 -7.75
C GLU A 115 -12.32 -3.70 -8.28
N ILE A 116 -11.54 -3.04 -7.42
CA ILE A 116 -10.62 -1.96 -7.79
C ILE A 116 -9.59 -2.47 -8.82
N ALA A 117 -8.95 -3.61 -8.56
CA ALA A 117 -7.93 -4.19 -9.42
C ALA A 117 -8.47 -4.65 -10.78
N CYS A 118 -9.72 -5.13 -10.85
CA CYS A 118 -10.39 -5.47 -12.10
C CYS A 118 -10.75 -4.25 -12.95
N GLY A 119 -10.89 -3.07 -12.32
CA GLY A 119 -11.11 -1.81 -13.02
C GLY A 119 -9.82 -1.24 -13.61
N THR A 120 -9.75 0.09 -13.66
CA THR A 120 -8.54 0.83 -13.99
C THR A 120 -8.19 1.75 -12.83
N PRO A 121 -7.43 1.26 -11.83
CA PRO A 121 -6.97 2.11 -10.73
C PRO A 121 -6.23 3.35 -11.26
N PRO A 122 -6.31 4.50 -10.57
CA PRO A 122 -5.71 5.74 -11.07
C PRO A 122 -4.21 5.66 -11.39
N PHE A 123 -3.47 4.80 -10.68
CA PHE A 123 -2.04 4.58 -10.91
C PHE A 123 -1.73 3.70 -12.14
N PHE A 124 -2.74 3.09 -12.78
CA PHE A 124 -2.62 2.36 -14.05
C PHE A 124 -3.30 3.09 -15.23
N ASP A 125 -3.99 4.21 -14.98
CA ASP A 125 -4.58 5.05 -16.02
C ASP A 125 -3.52 5.98 -16.64
N THR A 126 -2.76 5.42 -17.59
CA THR A 126 -1.64 6.12 -18.24
C THR A 126 -2.08 7.29 -19.11
N ASP A 127 -3.26 7.23 -19.73
CA ASP A 127 -3.82 8.31 -20.54
C ASP A 127 -4.21 9.51 -19.67
N ARG A 128 -4.93 9.26 -18.56
CA ARG A 128 -5.26 10.32 -17.60
C ARG A 128 -4.00 10.94 -17.00
N PHE A 129 -3.02 10.12 -16.61
CA PHE A 129 -1.76 10.61 -16.08
C PHE A 129 -1.02 11.48 -17.12
N GLY A 130 -0.93 11.01 -18.37
CA GLY A 130 -0.28 11.74 -19.46
C GLY A 130 -0.92 13.10 -19.71
N LYS A 131 -2.26 13.16 -19.75
CA LYS A 131 -3.01 14.42 -19.90
C LYS A 131 -2.76 15.38 -18.74
N ALA A 132 -2.74 14.88 -17.50
CA ALA A 132 -2.49 15.70 -16.31
C ALA A 132 -1.07 16.28 -16.31
N VAL A 133 -0.06 15.48 -16.64
CA VAL A 133 1.34 15.94 -16.75
C VAL A 133 1.50 16.97 -17.87
N ALA A 134 0.91 16.73 -19.04
CA ALA A 134 0.96 17.68 -20.15
C ALA A 134 0.34 19.03 -19.77
N ALA A 135 -0.82 19.02 -19.11
CA ALA A 135 -1.46 20.24 -18.62
C ALA A 135 -0.58 20.99 -17.61
N ALA A 136 0.05 20.27 -16.68
CA ALA A 136 0.98 20.87 -15.72
C ALA A 136 2.20 21.51 -16.40
N TYR A 137 2.76 20.88 -17.43
CA TYR A 137 3.86 21.45 -18.21
C TYR A 137 3.44 22.68 -19.03
N HIS A 138 2.25 22.67 -19.63
CA HIS A 138 1.73 23.86 -20.31
C HIS A 138 1.53 25.03 -19.34
N GLN A 139 1.00 24.77 -18.14
CA GLN A 139 0.84 25.78 -17.11
C GLN A 139 2.19 26.35 -16.66
N LEU A 140 3.15 25.48 -16.35
CA LEU A 140 4.51 25.89 -15.98
C LEU A 140 5.16 26.77 -17.05
N HIS A 141 5.05 26.40 -18.31
CA HIS A 141 5.56 27.19 -19.42
C HIS A 141 4.87 28.56 -19.53
N ALA A 142 3.54 28.62 -19.37
CA ALA A 142 2.80 29.87 -19.40
C ALA A 142 3.16 30.80 -18.22
N ASP A 143 3.40 30.25 -17.03
CA ASP A 143 3.83 31.00 -15.85
C ASP A 143 5.24 31.56 -16.04
N MET A 144 6.17 30.75 -16.54
CA MET A 144 7.52 31.20 -16.88
C MET A 144 7.52 32.32 -17.93
N ALA A 145 6.69 32.19 -18.98
CA ALA A 145 6.55 33.23 -20.01
C ALA A 145 5.94 34.53 -19.46
N ALA A 146 5.16 34.45 -18.38
CA ALA A 146 4.57 35.59 -17.70
C ALA A 146 5.40 36.12 -16.52
N GLY A 147 6.57 35.54 -16.25
CA GLY A 147 7.47 35.94 -15.16
C GLY A 147 6.94 35.65 -13.75
N ARG A 148 6.09 34.63 -13.60
CA ARG A 148 5.57 34.14 -12.31
C ARG A 148 6.38 32.95 -11.79
#